data_AF-A0A1T5D6Q4-F1
#
_entry.id   AF-A0A1T5D6Q4-F1
#
_cell.length_a   1.000
_cell.length_b   1.000
_cell.length_c   1.000
_cell.angle_alpha   90.00
_cell.angle_beta   90.00
_cell.angle_gamma   90.00
#
_symmetry.space_group_name_H-M   'P 1'
#
loop_
_entity.id
_entity.type
_entity.pdbx_description
1 polymer ?
#
loop_
_entity_poly.entity_id
_entity_poly.type
_entity_poly.pdbx_seq_one_letter_code
_entity_poly.pdbx_strand_id
1 'polypeptide(L)'
;MVNRMSKYSIRFMPDYYSTSLWPESESSYEEFESPIRYESLNLSSDLIKDLKAFDNSILNILDWNNPAAPSPLAKEEWLQIYNEGQRLLKMVRQELGSDFEVIDCLEWTYPEKGRLDE
;
A
#
# COMPACT_ATOMS: atom_id res chain seq x y z
N MET A 1 10.15 -15.64 -26.83
CA MET A 1 9.37 -15.07 -25.71
C MET A 1 9.38 -13.57 -25.87
N VAL A 2 8.23 -12.94 -26.12
CA VAL A 2 8.12 -11.48 -26.07
C VAL A 2 8.06 -11.13 -24.59
N ASN A 3 9.09 -10.46 -24.08
CA ASN A 3 9.05 -9.84 -22.77
C ASN A 3 8.02 -8.71 -22.89
N ARG A 4 6.75 -8.96 -22.54
CA ARG A 4 5.74 -7.90 -22.48
C ARG A 4 6.13 -7.01 -21.31
N MET A 5 6.68 -5.83 -21.61
CA MET A 5 6.84 -4.80 -20.60
C MET A 5 5.44 -4.41 -20.10
N SER A 6 5.29 -4.28 -18.79
CA SER A 6 4.08 -3.72 -18.17
C SER A 6 3.77 -2.36 -18.80
N LYS A 7 2.47 -2.06 -18.97
CA LYS A 7 2.00 -0.79 -19.53
C LYS A 7 2.06 0.33 -18.49
N TYR A 8 1.75 -0.02 -17.26
CA TYR A 8 1.68 0.88 -16.12
C TYR A 8 2.60 0.39 -15.00
N SER A 9 3.14 1.33 -14.22
CA SER A 9 3.86 1.04 -12.99
C SER A 9 3.23 1.84 -11.86
N ILE A 10 2.89 1.17 -10.77
CA ILE A 10 2.27 1.77 -9.59
C ILE A 10 2.99 1.29 -8.32
N ARG A 11 2.99 2.10 -7.26
CA ARG A 11 3.49 1.73 -5.93
C ARG A 11 2.35 1.24 -5.06
N PHE A 12 2.57 0.11 -4.38
CA PHE A 12 1.80 -0.26 -3.19
C PHE A 12 2.49 0.37 -1.98
N MET A 13 2.12 1.61 -1.68
CA MET A 13 2.70 2.44 -0.64
C MET A 13 1.56 2.94 0.25
N PRO A 14 1.34 2.34 1.42
CA PRO A 14 0.37 2.84 2.36
C PRO A 14 0.75 4.25 2.79
N ASP A 15 -0.24 5.07 3.15
CA ASP A 15 -0.04 6.42 3.64
C ASP A 15 -1.23 6.82 4.54
N TYR A 16 -1.03 7.81 5.39
CA TYR A 16 -2.07 8.28 6.30
C TYR A 16 -3.13 9.08 5.54
N TYR A 17 -4.41 8.76 5.78
CA TYR A 17 -5.56 9.43 5.17
C TYR A 17 -5.61 9.39 3.64
N SER A 18 -4.96 8.39 3.03
CA SER A 18 -4.89 8.21 1.58
C SER A 18 -5.18 6.75 1.20
N THR A 19 -5.16 6.45 -0.10
CA THR A 19 -5.11 5.06 -0.57
C THR A 19 -3.67 4.55 -0.54
N SER A 20 -3.51 3.23 -0.58
CA SER A 20 -2.23 2.55 -0.67
C SER A 20 -1.68 2.42 -2.09
N LEU A 21 -2.36 2.96 -3.12
CA LEU A 21 -1.94 2.82 -4.52
C LEU A 21 -1.62 4.16 -5.17
N TRP A 22 -0.42 4.25 -5.73
CA TRP A 22 0.12 5.50 -6.31
C TRP A 22 0.68 5.27 -7.70
N PRO A 23 0.52 6.20 -8.64
CA PRO A 23 1.22 6.10 -9.93
C PRO A 23 2.74 6.20 -9.72
N GLU A 24 3.50 5.48 -10.56
CA GLU A 24 4.98 5.55 -10.61
C GLU A 24 5.46 6.00 -12.00
N SER A 25 4.96 5.38 -13.07
CA SER A 25 5.39 5.73 -14.43
C SER A 25 4.62 6.93 -14.98
N GLU A 26 5.20 7.64 -15.96
CA GLU A 26 4.52 8.72 -16.70
C GLU A 26 3.17 8.25 -17.26
N SER A 27 3.12 7.06 -17.87
CA SER A 27 1.87 6.43 -18.35
C SER A 27 0.81 6.24 -17.25
N SER A 28 1.23 6.01 -16.01
CA SER A 28 0.30 5.83 -14.88
C SER A 28 -0.17 7.18 -14.34
N TYR A 29 0.69 8.20 -14.35
CA TYR A 29 0.31 9.59 -14.00
C TYR A 29 -0.63 10.22 -15.04
N GLU A 30 -0.53 9.83 -16.31
CA GLU A 30 -1.44 10.28 -17.36
C GLU A 30 -2.82 9.60 -17.28
N GLU A 31 -2.85 8.31 -16.92
CA GLU A 31 -4.08 7.51 -16.88
C GLU A 31 -4.86 7.66 -15.57
N PHE A 32 -4.15 7.75 -14.44
CA PHE A 32 -4.76 7.68 -13.10
C PHE A 32 -4.56 8.96 -12.31
N GLU A 33 -5.49 9.22 -11.39
CA GLU A 33 -5.30 10.24 -10.36
C GLU A 33 -4.16 9.87 -9.39
N SER A 34 -3.67 10.86 -8.64
CA SER A 34 -2.65 10.68 -7.62
C SER A 34 -3.15 11.26 -6.29
N PRO A 35 -3.41 10.43 -5.26
CA PRO A 35 -3.32 8.96 -5.23
C PRO A 35 -4.37 8.27 -6.13
N ILE A 36 -4.16 6.99 -6.46
CA ILE A 36 -5.09 6.22 -7.29
C ILE A 36 -6.31 5.83 -6.45
N ARG A 37 -7.51 6.16 -6.93
CA ARG A 37 -8.76 5.66 -6.33
C ARG A 37 -8.92 4.18 -6.69
N TYR A 38 -9.21 3.33 -5.72
CA TYR A 38 -9.38 1.89 -5.99
C TYR A 38 -10.46 1.59 -7.04
N GLU A 39 -11.52 2.41 -7.07
CA GLU A 39 -12.62 2.30 -8.02
C GLU A 39 -12.24 2.63 -9.46
N SER A 40 -11.10 3.30 -9.70
CA SER A 40 -10.60 3.53 -11.06
C SER A 40 -9.80 2.34 -11.59
N LEU A 41 -9.50 1.35 -10.74
CA LEU A 41 -8.86 0.10 -11.11
C LEU A 41 -9.92 -1.00 -11.24
N ASN A 42 -9.69 -1.95 -12.15
CA ASN A 42 -10.56 -3.10 -12.34
C ASN A 42 -10.32 -4.19 -11.27
N LEU A 43 -10.39 -3.80 -10.00
CA LEU A 43 -10.26 -4.69 -8.83
C LEU A 43 -11.64 -5.20 -8.40
N SER A 44 -11.68 -6.35 -7.75
CA SER A 44 -12.87 -6.93 -7.15
C SER A 44 -13.37 -6.08 -5.99
N SER A 45 -14.69 -6.05 -5.79
CA SER A 45 -15.30 -5.29 -4.68
C SER A 45 -14.80 -5.73 -3.32
N ASP A 46 -14.49 -7.02 -3.17
CA ASP A 46 -13.98 -7.59 -1.92
C ASP A 46 -12.54 -7.11 -1.65
N LEU A 47 -11.67 -7.10 -2.67
CA LEU A 47 -10.32 -6.56 -2.52
C LEU A 47 -10.33 -5.05 -2.25
N ILE A 48 -11.20 -4.28 -2.91
CA ILE A 48 -11.35 -2.84 -2.63
C ILE A 48 -11.76 -2.61 -1.17
N LYS A 49 -12.69 -3.42 -0.65
CA LYS A 49 -13.12 -3.35 0.75
C LYS A 49 -11.96 -3.65 1.71
N ASP A 50 -11.19 -4.70 1.43
CA ASP A 50 -10.04 -5.06 2.26
C ASP A 50 -8.94 -3.99 2.24
N LEU A 51 -8.63 -3.42 1.07
CA LEU A 51 -7.67 -2.32 0.92
C LEU A 51 -8.07 -1.10 1.75
N LYS A 52 -9.36 -0.70 1.72
CA LYS A 52 -9.86 0.40 2.55
C LYS A 52 -9.79 0.08 4.05
N ALA A 53 -10.05 -1.16 4.44
CA ALA A 53 -9.91 -1.57 5.83
C ALA A 53 -8.43 -1.51 6.27
N PHE A 54 -7.52 -1.93 5.40
CA PHE A 54 -6.09 -1.82 5.61
C PHE A 54 -5.62 -0.36 5.72
N ASP A 55 -6.04 0.55 4.82
CA ASP A 55 -5.70 1.98 4.92
C ASP A 55 -6.15 2.58 6.27
N ASN A 56 -7.33 2.20 6.77
CA ASN A 56 -7.77 2.61 8.10
C ASN A 56 -6.88 2.04 9.22
N SER A 57 -6.37 0.82 9.07
CA SER A 57 -5.47 0.21 10.05
C SER A 57 -4.12 0.93 10.14
N ILE A 58 -3.64 1.51 9.03
CA ILE A 58 -2.40 2.30 8.99
C ILE A 58 -2.46 3.49 9.94
N LEU A 59 -3.63 4.12 10.08
CA LEU A 59 -3.82 5.25 11.01
C LEU A 59 -3.51 4.89 12.46
N ASN A 60 -3.58 3.61 12.83
CA ASN A 60 -3.31 3.15 14.20
C ASN A 60 -1.81 2.97 14.49
N ILE A 61 -0.94 2.99 13.47
CA ILE A 61 0.53 2.90 13.66
C ILE A 61 1.05 4.14 14.38
N LEU A 62 0.43 5.30 14.19
CA LEU A 62 0.88 6.57 14.78
C LEU A 62 -0.02 7.00 15.95
N ASP A 63 0.58 7.47 17.04
CA ASP A 63 -0.17 8.21 18.06
C ASP A 63 -0.40 9.65 17.58
N TRP A 64 -1.61 9.94 17.09
CA TRP A 64 -1.96 11.27 16.59
C TRP A 64 -1.96 12.36 17.67
N ASN A 65 -2.05 12.00 18.96
CA ASN A 65 -1.92 12.97 20.05
C ASN A 65 -0.46 13.30 20.37
N ASN A 66 0.47 12.40 20.02
CA ASN A 66 1.91 12.61 20.15
C ASN A 66 2.70 11.90 19.03
N PRO A 67 2.72 12.46 17.80
CA PRO A 67 3.32 11.79 16.64
C PRO A 67 4.81 11.50 16.74
N ALA A 68 5.51 12.16 17.65
CA ALA A 68 6.93 11.93 17.91
C ALA A 68 7.18 10.75 18.87
N ALA A 69 6.14 10.25 19.54
CA ALA A 69 6.26 9.07 20.38
C ALA A 69 6.39 7.79 19.53
N PRO A 70 6.91 6.70 20.12
CA PRO A 70 6.78 5.37 19.52
C PRO A 70 5.31 5.04 19.22
N SER A 71 5.10 4.12 18.27
CA SER A 71 3.79 3.59 17.94
C SER A 71 3.04 3.13 19.21
N PRO A 72 1.72 3.40 19.31
CA PRO A 72 0.91 2.90 20.43
C PRO A 72 0.61 1.40 20.33
N LEU A 73 0.89 0.77 19.19
CA LEU A 73 0.64 -0.66 18.96
C LEU A 73 1.69 -1.54 19.61
N ALA A 74 1.28 -2.73 20.06
CA ALA A 74 2.22 -3.80 20.36
C ALA A 74 2.94 -4.25 19.07
N LYS A 75 4.17 -4.78 19.20
CA LYS A 75 4.97 -5.26 18.06
C LYS A 75 4.20 -6.30 17.23
N GLU A 76 3.45 -7.17 17.89
CA GLU A 76 2.64 -8.22 17.26
C GLU A 76 1.49 -7.65 16.44
N GLU A 77 0.80 -6.62 16.94
CA GLU A 77 -0.30 -5.96 16.23
C GLU A 77 0.22 -5.20 15.00
N TRP A 78 1.35 -4.52 15.14
CA TRP A 78 2.00 -3.85 14.02
C TRP A 78 2.47 -4.87 12.96
N LEU A 79 3.03 -6.00 13.39
CA LEU A 79 3.42 -7.07 12.47
C LEU A 79 2.20 -7.66 11.72
N GLN A 80 1.02 -7.72 12.34
CA GLN A 80 -0.20 -8.14 11.67
C GLN A 80 -0.60 -7.18 10.54
N ILE A 81 -0.47 -5.86 10.76
CA ILE A 81 -0.71 -4.86 9.71
C ILE A 81 0.26 -5.07 8.54
N TYR A 82 1.55 -5.22 8.81
CA TYR A 82 2.55 -5.49 7.77
C TYR A 82 2.23 -6.75 6.94
N ASN A 83 1.88 -7.85 7.63
CA ASN A 83 1.53 -9.11 6.98
C ASN A 83 0.27 -9.00 6.13
N GLU A 84 -0.71 -8.20 6.58
CA GLU A 84 -1.92 -7.92 5.82
C GLU A 84 -1.60 -7.10 4.56
N GLY A 85 -0.75 -6.08 4.65
CA GLY A 85 -0.24 -5.35 3.49
C GLY A 85 0.42 -6.27 2.47
N GLN A 86 1.26 -7.21 2.93
CA GLN A 86 1.92 -8.21 2.07
C GLN A 86 0.92 -9.16 1.39
N ARG A 87 -0.16 -9.53 2.09
CA ARG A 87 -1.27 -10.32 1.50
C ARG A 87 -1.97 -9.54 0.40
N LEU A 88 -2.34 -8.29 0.67
CA LEU A 88 -3.06 -7.42 -0.25
C LEU A 88 -2.23 -7.07 -1.48
N LEU A 89 -0.92 -6.82 -1.32
CA LEU A 89 0.00 -6.62 -2.43
C LEU A 89 -0.02 -7.79 -3.42
N LYS A 90 -0.03 -9.03 -2.92
CA LYS A 90 -0.13 -10.23 -3.78
C LYS A 90 -1.45 -10.28 -4.53
N MET A 91 -2.56 -9.94 -3.87
CA MET A 91 -3.88 -9.92 -4.49
C MET A 91 -4.00 -8.83 -5.56
N VAL A 92 -3.52 -7.61 -5.28
CA VAL A 92 -3.51 -6.51 -6.25
C VAL A 92 -2.71 -6.90 -7.50
N ARG A 93 -1.52 -7.49 -7.33
CA ARG A 93 -0.73 -8.01 -8.46
C ARG A 93 -1.48 -9.06 -9.28
N GLN A 94 -2.21 -9.95 -8.59
CA GLN A 94 -2.98 -11.01 -9.26
C GLN A 94 -4.16 -10.44 -10.06
N GLU A 95 -4.90 -9.49 -9.51
CA GLU A 95 -6.10 -8.95 -10.16
C GLU A 95 -5.77 -7.95 -11.28
N LEU A 96 -4.74 -7.11 -11.10
CA LEU A 96 -4.30 -6.18 -12.15
C LEU A 96 -3.62 -6.89 -13.33
N GLY A 97 -3.00 -8.04 -13.08
CA GLY A 97 -2.38 -8.87 -14.10
C GLY A 97 -1.15 -8.22 -14.75
N SER A 98 -0.81 -8.68 -15.95
CA SER A 98 0.48 -8.37 -16.61
C SER A 98 0.61 -6.94 -17.14
N ASP A 99 -0.50 -6.19 -17.20
CA ASP A 99 -0.47 -4.82 -17.70
C ASP A 99 0.11 -3.85 -16.67
N PHE A 100 0.23 -4.28 -15.42
CA PHE A 100 0.75 -3.50 -14.32
C PHE A 100 2.01 -4.13 -13.73
N GLU A 101 3.00 -3.29 -13.46
CA GLU A 101 4.02 -3.54 -12.46
C GLU A 101 3.58 -2.88 -11.15
N VAL A 102 3.56 -3.66 -10.06
CA VAL A 102 3.19 -3.16 -8.73
C VAL A 102 4.42 -3.24 -7.83
N ILE A 103 5.01 -2.10 -7.52
CA ILE A 103 6.22 -1.95 -6.71
C ILE A 103 5.85 -2.10 -5.23
N ASP A 104 6.62 -2.92 -4.50
CA ASP A 104 6.46 -3.07 -3.05
C ASP A 104 7.09 -1.88 -2.32
N CYS A 105 6.29 -1.11 -1.59
CA CYS A 105 6.73 0.00 -0.75
C CYS A 105 6.21 -0.13 0.69
N LEU A 106 6.01 -1.36 1.18
CA LEU A 106 5.50 -1.64 2.53
C LEU A 106 6.55 -1.50 3.64
N GLU A 107 7.82 -1.29 3.29
CA GLU A 107 8.96 -1.37 4.20
C GLU A 107 8.82 -0.52 5.47
N TRP A 108 8.25 0.68 5.35
CA TRP A 108 8.07 1.61 6.47
C TRP A 108 7.02 1.13 7.48
N THR A 109 6.11 0.25 7.07
CA THR A 109 5.11 -0.37 7.96
C THR A 109 5.67 -1.55 8.75
N TYR A 110 6.95 -1.88 8.61
CA TYR A 110 7.59 -2.94 9.37
C TYR A 110 8.02 -2.45 10.77
N PRO A 111 7.69 -3.15 11.86
CA PRO A 111 7.89 -2.66 13.23
C PRO A 111 9.34 -2.42 13.68
N GLU A 112 10.34 -2.89 12.92
CA GLU A 112 11.76 -2.69 13.27
C GLU A 112 12.36 -1.39 12.72
N LYS A 113 11.70 -0.73 11.75
CA LYS A 113 12.16 0.56 11.20
C LYS A 113 11.67 1.79 11.97
N GLY A 114 10.81 1.61 12.97
CA GLY A 114 10.32 2.68 13.85
C GLY A 114 11.27 3.06 14.99
N ARG A 115 12.39 2.36 15.17
CA ARG A 115 13.45 2.77 16.11
C ARG A 115 14.32 3.83 15.46
N LEU A 116 13.92 5.09 15.61
CA LEU A 116 14.90 6.19 15.66
C LEU A 116 15.67 6.04 16.99
N ASP A 117 16.51 5.02 17.07
CA ASP A 117 17.51 4.88 18.14
C ASP A 117 18.84 5.38 17.58
N GLU A 118 19.10 6.68 17.71
CA GLU A 118 20.39 7.22 18.18
C GLU A 118 20.12 8.35 19.18
#